data_AF-A0A4Y8LF04-F1
#
_entry.id   AF-A0A4Y8LF04-F1
#
_cell.length_a   1.000
_cell.length_b   1.000
_cell.length_c   1.000
_cell.angle_alpha   90.00
_cell.angle_beta   90.00
_cell.angle_gamma   90.00
#
_symmetry.space_group_name_H-M   'P 1'
#
loop_
_entity.id
_entity.type
_entity.pdbx_description
1 polymer ?
#
loop_
_entity_poly.entity_id
_entity_poly.type
_entity_poly.pdbx_seq_one_letter_code
_entity_poly.pdbx_strand_id
1 'polypeptide(L)'
;MLIVAVMLFLAACGNGGSIFKDGIRDYISTTYPLYDTISSASNTDQYASVYQAQGRDIASVSEELQNHETPEDLSEIRDGKQILVYDDLFVTLTESEENASDTMIEVAEEEFARDNYRPSFFEGYLLASLLNTRFGSGWSTSRSQDCNLYPERCYGGYNSSGTYVGKNAIPTIRGSSNRGGGIGSGK
;
A
#
# COMPACT_ATOMS: atom_id res chain seq x y z
N MET A 1 -17.12 -47.12 -43.02
CA MET A 1 -16.76 -46.91 -41.60
C MET A 1 -16.39 -45.45 -41.42
N LEU A 2 -17.11 -44.79 -40.52
CA LEU A 2 -17.06 -43.36 -40.22
C LEU A 2 -15.75 -43.04 -39.47
N ILE A 3 -14.92 -42.12 -39.98
CA ILE A 3 -13.88 -41.49 -39.16
C ILE A 3 -14.39 -40.09 -38.82
N VAL A 4 -15.01 -39.97 -37.65
CA VAL A 4 -15.24 -38.70 -36.96
C VAL A 4 -13.97 -38.45 -36.16
N ALA A 5 -13.20 -37.44 -36.55
CA ALA A 5 -12.15 -36.88 -35.71
C ALA A 5 -12.50 -35.43 -35.42
N VAL A 6 -12.77 -35.20 -34.14
CA VAL A 6 -13.33 -34.01 -33.51
C VAL A 6 -12.37 -32.83 -33.67
N MET A 7 -12.81 -31.76 -34.35
CA MET A 7 -12.18 -30.45 -34.22
C MET A 7 -12.54 -29.89 -32.84
N LEU A 8 -11.59 -29.96 -31.91
CA LEU A 8 -11.64 -29.22 -30.65
C LEU A 8 -11.41 -27.73 -30.96
N PHE A 9 -12.49 -26.98 -31.13
CA PHE A 9 -12.45 -25.52 -31.04
C PHE A 9 -12.30 -25.14 -29.57
N LEU A 10 -11.06 -24.97 -29.12
CA LEU A 10 -10.78 -24.17 -27.93
C LEU A 10 -11.07 -22.71 -28.29
N ALA A 11 -12.29 -22.27 -28.02
CA ALA A 11 -12.62 -20.85 -27.95
C ALA A 11 -11.95 -20.28 -26.69
N ALA A 12 -10.67 -19.96 -26.79
CA ALA A 12 -10.00 -19.10 -25.85
C ALA A 12 -10.48 -17.66 -26.09
N CYS A 13 -11.56 -17.26 -25.44
CA CYS A 13 -11.83 -15.84 -25.18
C CYS A 13 -10.87 -15.37 -24.08
N GLY A 14 -9.56 -15.37 -24.37
CA GLY A 14 -8.57 -14.68 -23.59
C GLY A 14 -8.53 -13.24 -24.07
N ASN A 15 -9.20 -12.37 -23.32
CA ASN A 15 -9.11 -10.92 -23.48
C ASN A 15 -7.63 -10.53 -23.63
N GLY A 16 -7.28 -9.84 -24.72
CA GLY A 16 -5.91 -9.47 -25.05
C GLY A 16 -5.30 -8.49 -24.05
N GLY A 17 -4.82 -9.03 -22.92
CA GLY A 17 -3.98 -8.35 -21.94
C GLY A 17 -2.58 -8.95 -22.00
N SER A 18 -1.59 -8.08 -22.09
CA SER A 18 -0.15 -8.36 -22.02
C SER A 18 0.20 -9.46 -21.01
N ILE A 19 1.03 -10.42 -21.44
CA ILE A 19 1.62 -11.49 -20.62
C ILE A 19 2.49 -10.94 -19.47
N PHE A 20 2.79 -9.64 -19.47
CA PHE A 20 3.48 -8.93 -18.38
C PHE A 20 2.77 -7.59 -18.20
N LYS A 21 1.81 -7.53 -17.29
CA LYS A 21 1.37 -6.27 -16.72
C LYS A 21 2.15 -6.13 -15.42
N ASP A 22 3.02 -5.14 -15.36
CA ASP A 22 3.71 -4.79 -14.12
C ASP A 22 2.64 -4.55 -13.06
N GLY A 23 2.72 -5.26 -11.93
CA GLY A 23 1.69 -5.18 -10.89
C GLY A 23 1.60 -3.76 -10.33
N ILE A 24 0.51 -3.44 -9.64
CA ILE A 24 0.26 -2.09 -9.13
C ILE A 24 1.45 -1.51 -8.33
N ARG A 25 2.15 -2.33 -7.55
CA ARG A 25 3.36 -1.93 -6.81
C ARG A 25 4.47 -1.46 -7.75
N ASP A 26 4.75 -2.22 -8.80
CA ASP A 26 5.80 -1.89 -9.77
C ASP A 26 5.44 -0.60 -10.51
N TYR A 27 4.18 -0.45 -10.92
CA TYR A 27 3.67 0.77 -11.53
C TYR A 27 3.83 1.99 -10.63
N ILE A 28 3.39 1.91 -9.36
CA ILE A 28 3.53 3.02 -8.40
C ILE A 28 5.01 3.36 -8.19
N SER A 29 5.87 2.36 -7.99
CA SER A 29 7.28 2.56 -7.69
C SER A 29 8.09 3.17 -8.82
N THR A 30 7.66 2.95 -10.07
CA THR A 30 8.30 3.51 -11.28
C THR A 30 7.72 4.87 -11.67
N THR A 31 6.46 5.13 -11.32
CA THR A 31 5.74 6.35 -11.69
C THR A 31 5.94 7.49 -10.68
N TYR A 32 5.97 7.17 -9.39
CA TYR A 32 6.00 8.15 -8.31
C TYR A 32 7.33 8.13 -7.56
N PRO A 33 7.89 9.28 -7.18
CA PRO A 33 9.09 9.33 -6.36
C PRO A 33 8.82 8.72 -4.98
N LEU A 34 9.69 7.80 -4.56
CA LEU A 34 9.70 7.31 -3.19
C LEU A 34 9.98 8.49 -2.24
N TYR A 35 9.20 8.56 -1.18
CA TYR A 35 9.22 9.63 -0.18
C TYR A 35 9.69 9.10 1.17
N ASP A 36 9.15 7.97 1.60
CA ASP A 36 9.48 7.36 2.88
C ASP A 36 9.32 5.84 2.89
N THR A 37 9.82 5.20 3.94
CA THR A 37 9.65 3.78 4.22
C THR A 37 9.35 3.59 5.69
N ILE A 38 8.28 2.86 5.98
CA ILE A 38 7.82 2.58 7.34
C ILE A 38 8.13 1.13 7.65
N SER A 39 8.97 0.89 8.65
CA SER A 39 9.32 -0.46 9.10
C SER A 39 8.24 -1.04 10.02
N SER A 40 8.10 -2.36 10.05
CA SER A 40 7.25 -2.99 11.07
C SER A 40 7.85 -2.80 12.47
N ALA A 41 6.97 -2.73 13.47
CA ALA A 41 7.34 -2.72 14.88
C ALA A 41 7.84 -4.09 15.39
N SER A 42 7.69 -5.17 14.62
CA SER A 42 8.02 -6.54 15.06
C SER A 42 8.86 -7.33 14.07
N ASN A 43 8.79 -7.02 12.78
CA ASN A 43 9.45 -7.78 11.74
C ASN A 43 10.12 -6.86 10.71
N THR A 44 11.44 -6.71 10.78
CA THR A 44 12.18 -5.78 9.91
C THR A 44 12.09 -6.09 8.41
N ASP A 45 11.66 -7.30 8.04
CA ASP A 45 11.48 -7.69 6.64
C ASP A 45 10.13 -7.18 6.07
N GLN A 46 9.22 -6.72 6.93
CA GLN A 46 7.95 -6.10 6.55
C GLN A 46 8.04 -4.58 6.59
N TYR A 47 7.59 -3.92 5.52
CA TYR A 47 7.56 -2.47 5.44
C TYR A 47 6.42 -1.96 4.55
N ALA A 48 6.04 -0.70 4.74
CA ALA A 48 5.23 0.06 3.80
C ALA A 48 6.10 1.12 3.10
N SER A 49 5.90 1.28 1.80
CA SER A 49 6.58 2.31 0.99
C SER A 49 5.63 3.46 0.75
N VAL A 50 6.13 4.68 0.90
CA VAL A 50 5.33 5.89 0.75
C VAL A 50 5.88 6.69 -0.41
N TYR A 51 5.06 6.99 -1.39
CA TYR A 51 5.39 7.76 -2.58
C TYR A 51 4.60 9.08 -2.59
N GLN A 52 5.04 10.04 -3.41
CA GLN A 52 4.38 11.34 -3.50
C GLN A 52 3.97 11.68 -4.94
N ALA A 53 2.68 11.89 -5.16
CA ALA A 53 2.14 12.43 -6.40
C ALA A 53 2.00 13.95 -6.28
N GLN A 54 3.00 14.68 -6.79
CA GLN A 54 3.05 16.14 -6.70
C GLN A 54 2.02 16.79 -7.62
N GLY A 55 1.25 17.74 -7.08
CA GLY A 55 0.22 18.49 -7.82
C GLY A 55 -0.93 17.63 -8.34
N ARG A 56 -1.20 16.49 -7.70
CA ARG A 56 -2.27 15.56 -8.06
C ARG A 56 -3.12 15.23 -6.85
N ASP A 57 -4.42 15.40 -7.00
CA ASP A 57 -5.41 15.07 -5.97
C ASP A 57 -5.70 13.57 -5.91
N ILE A 58 -6.38 13.15 -4.83
CA ILE A 58 -6.70 11.73 -4.57
C ILE A 58 -7.55 11.15 -5.70
N ALA A 59 -8.51 11.91 -6.23
CA ALA A 59 -9.42 11.41 -7.26
C ALA A 59 -8.67 11.08 -8.55
N SER A 60 -7.79 11.97 -9.01
CA SER A 60 -6.99 11.76 -10.22
C SER A 60 -5.95 10.66 -10.08
N VAL A 61 -5.34 10.51 -8.90
CA VAL A 61 -4.42 9.39 -8.62
C VAL A 61 -5.19 8.08 -8.55
N SER A 62 -6.33 8.06 -7.86
CA SER A 62 -7.18 6.88 -7.74
C SER A 62 -7.68 6.36 -9.09
N GLU A 63 -8.17 7.25 -9.96
CA GLU A 63 -8.60 6.90 -11.32
C GLU A 63 -7.45 6.32 -12.14
N GLU A 64 -6.25 6.91 -12.05
CA GLU A 64 -5.07 6.38 -12.73
C GLU A 64 -4.71 4.97 -12.25
N LEU A 65 -4.66 4.76 -10.93
CA LEU A 65 -4.33 3.44 -10.37
C LEU A 65 -5.35 2.38 -10.76
N GLN A 66 -6.65 2.72 -10.78
CA GLN A 66 -7.72 1.83 -11.24
C GLN A 66 -7.65 1.52 -12.74
N ASN A 67 -7.27 2.50 -13.56
CA ASN A 67 -7.06 2.33 -14.99
C ASN A 67 -5.81 1.48 -15.28
N HIS A 68 -4.77 1.63 -14.47
CA HIS A 68 -3.62 0.73 -14.52
C HIS A 68 -4.06 -0.66 -14.10
N GLU A 69 -4.52 -0.89 -12.87
CA GLU A 69 -4.96 -2.18 -12.36
C GLU A 69 -6.23 -2.05 -11.51
N THR A 70 -7.25 -2.85 -11.82
CA THR A 70 -8.52 -2.81 -11.11
C THR A 70 -8.36 -3.42 -9.71
N PRO A 71 -8.64 -2.66 -8.63
CA PRO A 71 -8.58 -3.20 -7.28
C PRO A 71 -9.72 -4.19 -7.03
N GLU A 72 -9.51 -5.12 -6.09
CA GLU A 72 -10.54 -6.03 -5.60
C GLU A 72 -11.62 -5.31 -4.79
N ASP A 73 -11.21 -4.29 -4.04
CA ASP A 73 -12.10 -3.42 -3.26
C ASP A 73 -11.59 -1.97 -3.27
N LEU A 74 -12.52 -1.03 -3.18
CA LEU A 74 -12.28 0.40 -3.27
C LEU A 74 -13.17 1.12 -2.26
N SER A 75 -12.56 1.81 -1.30
CA SER A 75 -13.31 2.67 -0.39
C SER A 75 -13.82 3.92 -1.10
N GLU A 76 -14.85 4.56 -0.55
CA GLU A 76 -15.16 5.95 -0.88
C GLU A 76 -13.99 6.87 -0.49
N ILE A 77 -13.88 8.02 -1.16
CA ILE A 77 -13.02 9.10 -0.71
C ILE A 77 -13.72 9.80 0.46
N ARG A 78 -13.10 9.76 1.64
CA ARG A 78 -13.62 10.42 2.84
C ARG A 78 -12.47 10.95 3.68
N ASP A 79 -12.65 12.11 4.29
CA ASP A 79 -11.68 12.74 5.19
C ASP A 79 -10.25 12.83 4.58
N GLY A 80 -10.15 13.15 3.29
CA GLY A 80 -8.87 13.24 2.58
C GLY A 80 -8.14 11.90 2.47
N LYS A 81 -8.86 10.78 2.46
CA LYS A 81 -8.32 9.42 2.38
C LYS A 81 -9.14 8.50 1.47
N GLN A 82 -8.46 7.58 0.82
CA GLN A 82 -9.06 6.44 0.11
C GLN A 82 -8.17 5.20 0.25
N ILE A 83 -8.77 4.02 0.29
CA ILE A 83 -8.06 2.73 0.34
C ILE A 83 -8.47 1.91 -0.88
N LEU A 84 -7.47 1.45 -1.63
CA LEU A 84 -7.59 0.49 -2.72
C LEU A 84 -6.98 -0.82 -2.24
N VAL A 85 -7.72 -1.91 -2.40
CA VAL A 85 -7.29 -3.25 -1.98
C VAL A 85 -7.00 -4.08 -3.22
N TYR A 86 -5.79 -4.62 -3.29
CA TYR A 86 -5.35 -5.57 -4.31
C TYR A 86 -5.09 -6.94 -3.64
N ASP A 87 -4.63 -7.93 -4.42
CA ASP A 87 -4.48 -9.33 -3.97
C ASP A 87 -3.68 -9.43 -2.65
N ASP A 88 -2.46 -8.88 -2.59
CA ASP A 88 -1.59 -8.90 -1.41
C ASP A 88 -1.20 -7.49 -0.91
N LEU A 89 -1.86 -6.45 -1.42
CA LEU A 89 -1.50 -5.06 -1.15
C LEU A 89 -2.68 -4.21 -0.73
N PHE A 90 -2.40 -3.30 0.21
CA PHE A 90 -3.22 -2.14 0.52
C PHE A 90 -2.53 -0.91 -0.01
N VAL A 91 -3.20 -0.19 -0.91
CA VAL A 91 -2.76 1.13 -1.38
C VAL A 91 -3.64 2.18 -0.74
N THR A 92 -3.04 3.02 0.10
CA THR A 92 -3.73 4.14 0.76
C THR A 92 -3.33 5.44 0.10
N LEU A 93 -4.33 6.21 -0.31
CA LEU A 93 -4.17 7.58 -0.78
C LEU A 93 -4.56 8.52 0.34
N THR A 94 -3.69 9.48 0.66
CA THR A 94 -4.00 10.56 1.61
C THR A 94 -3.49 11.91 1.10
N GLU A 95 -4.17 13.00 1.42
CA GLU A 95 -3.63 14.34 1.19
C GLU A 95 -2.30 14.51 1.93
N SER A 96 -1.33 15.18 1.33
CA SER A 96 -0.09 15.52 2.02
C SER A 96 -0.34 16.61 3.07
N GLU A 97 0.15 16.37 4.30
CA GLU A 97 0.10 17.37 5.38
C GLU A 97 0.93 18.62 5.08
N GLU A 98 1.88 18.51 4.14
CA GLU A 98 2.75 19.63 3.77
C GLU A 98 2.19 20.46 2.62
N ASN A 99 1.56 19.80 1.63
CA ASN A 99 0.95 20.43 0.48
C ASN A 99 -0.35 19.70 0.13
N ALA A 100 -1.52 20.28 0.44
CA ALA A 100 -2.81 19.64 0.18
C ALA A 100 -3.10 19.38 -1.32
N SER A 101 -2.32 19.97 -2.24
CA SER A 101 -2.36 19.67 -3.68
C SER A 101 -1.66 18.36 -4.05
N ASP A 102 -0.88 17.78 -3.15
CA ASP A 102 -0.13 16.55 -3.36
C ASP A 102 -0.84 15.38 -2.67
N THR A 103 -0.77 14.20 -3.28
CA THR A 103 -1.27 12.96 -2.70
C THR A 103 -0.09 12.09 -2.26
N MET A 104 -0.14 11.62 -1.02
CA MET A 104 0.72 10.56 -0.51
C MET A 104 0.12 9.20 -0.88
N ILE A 105 0.94 8.33 -1.46
CA ILE A 105 0.56 6.98 -1.89
C ILE A 105 1.33 6.00 -1.02
N GLU A 106 0.66 5.41 -0.03
CA GLU A 106 1.25 4.38 0.82
C GLU A 106 0.91 2.99 0.27
N VAL A 107 1.94 2.18 0.00
CA VAL A 107 1.83 0.80 -0.46
C VAL A 107 2.30 -0.12 0.65
N ALA A 108 1.37 -0.88 1.24
CA ALA A 108 1.61 -1.82 2.32
C ALA A 108 1.24 -3.23 1.91
N GLU A 109 2.10 -4.20 2.23
CA GLU A 109 1.76 -5.63 2.11
C GLU A 109 0.71 -6.02 3.14
N GLU A 110 -0.06 -7.06 2.81
CA GLU A 110 -1.09 -7.60 3.68
C GLU A 110 -0.54 -7.94 5.08
N GLU A 111 0.65 -8.55 5.17
CA GLU A 111 1.26 -8.90 6.45
C GLU A 111 1.65 -7.65 7.24
N PHE A 112 2.21 -6.64 6.57
CA PHE A 112 2.50 -5.37 7.23
C PHE A 112 1.21 -4.72 7.74
N ALA A 113 0.16 -4.71 6.91
CA ALA A 113 -1.15 -4.17 7.26
C ALA A 113 -1.73 -4.89 8.49
N ARG A 114 -1.77 -6.23 8.44
CA ARG A 114 -2.25 -7.10 9.51
C ARG A 114 -1.51 -6.88 10.83
N ASP A 115 -0.18 -6.83 10.78
CA ASP A 115 0.65 -6.91 11.98
C ASP A 115 0.86 -5.52 12.61
N ASN A 116 0.73 -4.44 11.84
CA ASN A 116 1.13 -3.11 12.29
C ASN A 116 -0.03 -2.12 12.37
N TYR A 117 -1.06 -2.22 11.54
CA TYR A 117 -2.14 -1.21 11.57
C TYR A 117 -3.03 -1.33 12.80
N ARG A 118 -3.50 -0.18 13.28
CA ARG A 118 -4.62 -0.07 14.22
C ARG A 118 -5.93 -0.35 13.48
N PRO A 119 -6.86 -1.16 14.03
CA PRO A 119 -8.11 -1.49 13.33
C PRO A 119 -8.97 -0.28 12.93
N SER A 120 -8.99 0.78 13.75
CA SER A 120 -9.73 2.01 13.44
C SER A 120 -9.21 2.76 12.21
N PHE A 121 -8.04 2.42 11.68
CA PHE A 121 -7.57 2.95 10.40
C PHE A 121 -8.52 2.61 9.24
N PHE A 122 -9.02 1.37 9.23
CA PHE A 122 -9.89 0.83 8.18
C PHE A 122 -11.37 1.12 8.44
N GLU A 123 -11.72 1.60 9.63
CA GLU A 123 -13.11 1.78 10.05
C GLU A 123 -13.85 2.79 9.16
N GLY A 124 -14.97 2.33 8.58
CA GLY A 124 -15.77 3.10 7.64
C GLY A 124 -15.10 3.33 6.27
N TYR A 125 -13.94 2.74 6.01
CA TYR A 125 -13.32 2.68 4.67
C TYR A 125 -13.48 1.30 4.06
N LEU A 126 -13.28 0.25 4.86
CA LEU A 126 -13.43 -1.14 4.43
C LEU A 126 -14.49 -1.87 5.25
N LEU A 127 -15.12 -2.87 4.63
CA LEU A 127 -16.06 -3.74 5.31
C LEU A 127 -15.34 -4.63 6.33
N ALA A 128 -15.92 -4.78 7.52
CA ALA A 128 -15.37 -5.68 8.54
C ALA A 128 -15.27 -7.14 8.05
N SER A 129 -16.17 -7.57 7.16
CA SER A 129 -16.11 -8.89 6.53
C SER A 129 -14.88 -9.07 5.64
N LEU A 130 -14.48 -8.03 4.89
CA LEU A 130 -13.27 -8.06 4.08
C LEU A 130 -12.05 -8.24 5.00
N LEU A 131 -11.93 -7.42 6.03
CA LEU A 131 -10.82 -7.50 6.98
C LEU A 131 -10.75 -8.87 7.68
N ASN A 132 -11.88 -9.47 8.04
CA ASN A 132 -11.89 -10.81 8.63
C ASN A 132 -11.46 -11.90 7.63
N THR A 133 -11.78 -11.77 6.35
CA THR A 133 -11.35 -12.71 5.31
C THR A 133 -9.84 -12.64 5.10
N ARG A 134 -9.27 -11.43 5.06
CA ARG A 134 -7.85 -11.19 4.81
C ARG A 134 -7.00 -11.49 6.06
N PHE A 135 -7.38 -10.93 7.21
CA PHE A 135 -6.59 -10.98 8.44
C PHE A 135 -7.01 -12.06 9.45
N GLY A 136 -8.12 -12.75 9.19
CA GLY A 136 -8.67 -13.77 10.09
C GLY A 136 -9.70 -13.23 11.08
N SER A 137 -10.60 -14.12 11.50
CA SER A 137 -11.67 -13.77 12.45
C SER A 137 -11.11 -13.33 13.80
N GLY A 138 -11.58 -12.20 14.32
CA GLY A 138 -11.15 -11.68 15.62
C GLY A 138 -9.85 -10.87 15.57
N TRP A 139 -9.24 -10.70 14.40
CA TRP A 139 -8.06 -9.84 14.20
C TRP A 139 -8.29 -8.45 14.80
N SER A 140 -9.41 -7.80 14.46
CA SER A 140 -9.71 -6.44 14.96
C SER A 140 -9.76 -6.38 16.49
N THR A 141 -10.27 -7.43 17.15
CA THR A 141 -10.34 -7.47 18.62
C THR A 141 -8.96 -7.67 19.24
N SER A 142 -8.21 -8.66 18.75
CA SER A 142 -6.84 -8.94 19.23
C SER A 142 -5.94 -7.73 19.02
N ARG A 143 -5.96 -7.17 17.81
CA ARG A 143 -5.15 -6.02 17.44
C ARG A 143 -5.53 -4.77 18.23
N SER A 144 -6.81 -4.55 18.52
CA SER A 144 -7.23 -3.44 19.39
C SER A 144 -6.71 -3.60 20.81
N GLN A 145 -6.70 -4.82 21.37
CA GLN A 145 -6.12 -5.09 22.69
C GLN A 145 -4.62 -4.80 22.70
N ASP A 146 -3.90 -5.27 21.68
CA ASP A 146 -2.46 -4.99 21.54
C ASP A 146 -2.19 -3.49 21.44
N CYS A 147 -3.00 -2.74 20.69
CA CYS A 147 -2.86 -1.29 20.57
C CYS A 147 -3.16 -0.51 21.85
N ASN A 148 -3.98 -1.06 22.73
CA ASN A 148 -4.21 -0.46 24.04
C ASN A 148 -3.03 -0.69 24.99
N LEU A 149 -2.33 -1.82 24.84
CA LEU A 149 -1.15 -2.16 25.65
C LEU A 149 0.14 -1.51 25.13
N TYR A 150 0.28 -1.44 23.81
CA TYR A 150 1.49 -0.99 23.10
C TYR A 150 1.12 0.00 21.97
N PRO A 151 0.61 1.20 22.30
CA PRO A 151 0.14 2.18 21.31
C PRO A 151 1.23 2.61 20.31
N GLU A 152 2.49 2.61 20.72
CA GLU A 152 3.65 2.90 19.88
C GLU A 152 3.90 1.85 18.78
N ARG A 153 3.31 0.65 18.92
CA ARG A 153 3.37 -0.42 17.92
C ARG A 153 2.16 -0.44 17.00
N CYS A 154 1.30 0.58 17.08
CA CYS A 154 0.05 0.63 16.32
C CYS A 154 0.04 1.77 15.31
N TYR A 155 0.27 1.39 14.08
CA TYR A 155 0.34 2.27 12.93
C TYR A 155 -1.05 2.76 12.53
N GLY A 156 -1.20 4.06 12.32
CA GLY A 156 -2.44 4.72 11.92
C GLY A 156 -2.49 5.14 10.45
N GLY A 157 -1.58 4.65 9.61
CA GLY A 157 -1.36 5.21 8.27
C GLY A 157 -0.42 6.41 8.31
N TYR A 158 0.10 6.80 7.16
CA TYR A 158 1.21 7.76 7.08
C TYR A 158 0.96 9.07 7.86
N ASN A 159 -0.19 9.71 7.70
CA ASN A 159 -0.50 10.98 8.35
C ASN A 159 -0.85 10.86 9.85
N SER A 160 -1.19 9.67 10.36
CA SER A 160 -1.68 9.52 11.75
C SER A 160 -0.81 8.64 12.65
N SER A 161 0.47 8.49 12.29
CA SER A 161 1.43 7.57 12.94
C SER A 161 2.59 8.26 13.67
N GLY A 162 2.38 9.47 14.21
CA GLY A 162 3.45 10.31 14.78
C GLY A 162 4.28 9.68 15.92
N THR A 163 3.75 8.69 16.64
CA THR A 163 4.47 7.98 17.72
C THR A 163 4.79 6.52 17.38
N TYR A 164 4.55 6.10 16.14
CA TYR A 164 4.77 4.71 15.75
C TYR A 164 6.26 4.41 15.62
N VAL A 165 6.73 3.34 16.28
CA VAL A 165 8.17 3.03 16.41
C VAL A 165 8.88 2.75 15.09
N GLY A 166 8.15 2.32 14.06
CA GLY A 166 8.71 2.03 12.74
C GLY A 166 8.67 3.20 11.77
N LYS A 167 8.17 4.38 12.18
CA LYS A 167 8.15 5.60 11.37
C LYS A 167 9.29 6.51 11.81
N ASN A 168 10.14 6.89 10.85
CA ASN A 168 11.20 7.87 11.10
C ASN A 168 10.61 9.28 11.23
N ALA A 169 11.16 10.09 12.14
CA ALA A 169 10.75 11.50 12.29
C ALA A 169 11.09 12.35 11.06
N ILE A 170 12.14 11.97 10.32
CA ILE A 170 12.52 12.56 9.04
C ILE A 170 12.29 11.49 7.97
N PRO A 171 11.53 11.78 6.90
CA PRO A 171 11.35 10.84 5.80
C PRO A 171 12.70 10.40 5.23
N THR A 172 12.83 9.10 4.98
CA THR A 172 14.09 8.45 4.57
C THR A 172 14.75 9.10 3.35
N ILE A 173 13.97 9.68 2.41
CA ILE A 173 14.51 10.29 1.19
C ILE A 173 14.78 11.79 1.31
N ARG A 174 14.16 12.50 2.27
CA ARG A 174 14.45 13.93 2.54
C ARG A 174 15.85 14.20 3.08
N GLY A 175 16.54 13.15 3.56
CA GLY A 175 17.86 13.24 4.19
C GLY A 175 19.04 12.78 3.35
N SER A 176 18.87 12.40 2.07
CA SER A 176 20.01 11.93 1.24
C SER A 176 20.87 13.09 0.70
N SER A 177 21.31 14.00 1.57
CA SER A 177 22.53 14.77 1.35
C SER A 177 23.77 13.91 1.66
N ASN A 178 23.83 12.70 1.11
CA ASN A 178 25.06 11.93 0.99
C ASN A 178 25.50 11.96 -0.47
N ARG A 179 25.79 13.16 -0.96
CA ARG A 179 26.70 13.34 -2.09
C ARG A 179 28.07 12.85 -1.65
N GLY A 180 28.66 11.99 -2.47
CA GLY A 180 29.84 11.21 -2.16
C GLY A 180 31.04 11.99 -1.59
N GLY A 181 31.78 11.29 -0.73
CA GLY A 181 33.05 11.73 -0.21
C GLY A 181 33.95 10.53 0.08
N GLY A 182 34.63 10.06 -0.98
CA GLY A 182 35.99 9.52 -1.00
C GLY A 182 36.48 8.58 0.12
N ILE A 183 37.01 7.44 -0.33
CA ILE A 183 38.01 6.62 0.36
C ILE A 183 39.12 7.51 0.93
N GLY A 184 39.37 7.40 2.24
CA GLY A 184 40.47 8.06 2.94
C GLY A 184 41.12 7.13 3.95
N SER A 185 42.18 6.45 3.53
CA SER A 185 43.10 5.68 4.36
C SER A 185 44.03 6.62 5.15
N GLY A 186 44.41 6.24 6.38
CA GLY A 186 45.46 6.87 7.21
C GLY A 186 44.90 7.72 8.36
N LYS A 187 45.31 7.57 9.62
CA LYS A 187 46.52 7.01 10.23
C LYS A 187 46.17 6.27 11.53
#